data_AF-A0A950KNT1-F1
#
_entry.id   AF-A0A950KNT1-F1
#
_cell.length_a   1.000
_cell.length_b   1.000
_cell.length_c   1.000
_cell.angle_alpha   90.00
_cell.angle_beta   90.00
_cell.angle_gamma   90.00
#
_symmetry.space_group_name_H-M   'P 1'
#
loop_
_entity.id
_entity.type
_entity.pdbx_description
1 polymer ?
#
loop_
_entity_poly.entity_id
_entity_poly.type
_entity_poly.pdbx_seq_one_letter_code
_entity_poly.pdbx_strand_id
1 'polypeptide(L)'
;MSLGSMSLEGRAAVVTGAASGIGRAVAARLEQAGMSVLAVDLDPDPEGPGASHRADLTEPAANAGVVDARPPAVRTPRPGGSKRGNSARRS
;
A
#
# COMPACT_ATOMS: atom_id res chain seq x y z
N MET A 1 5.69 -28.91 17.56
CA MET A 1 5.94 -27.47 17.84
C MET A 1 5.32 -26.68 16.71
N SER A 2 4.19 -26.00 16.97
CA SER A 2 3.62 -25.09 15.99
C SER A 2 4.51 -23.84 15.94
N LEU A 3 5.07 -23.52 14.78
CA LEU A 3 5.69 -22.21 14.56
C LEU A 3 4.55 -21.20 14.72
N GLY A 4 4.55 -20.47 15.84
CA GLY A 4 3.47 -19.55 16.19
C GLY A 4 3.15 -18.64 15.00
N SER A 5 1.95 -18.76 14.45
CA SER A 5 1.44 -17.86 13.43
C SER A 5 1.39 -16.46 14.03
N MET A 6 2.40 -15.63 13.77
CA MET A 6 2.32 -14.21 14.09
C MET A 6 1.20 -13.60 13.26
N SER A 7 0.09 -13.28 13.93
CA SER A 7 -0.95 -12.42 13.35
C SER A 7 -0.31 -11.08 12.95
N LEU A 8 -0.67 -10.64 11.75
CA LEU A 8 -0.23 -9.37 11.18
C LEU A 8 -1.23 -8.24 11.46
N GLU A 9 -2.41 -8.55 12.02
CA GLU A 9 -3.42 -7.55 12.34
C GLU A 9 -2.87 -6.42 13.23
N GLY A 10 -3.22 -5.18 12.90
CA GLY A 10 -2.85 -3.99 13.64
C GLY A 10 -1.38 -3.57 13.50
N ARG A 11 -0.56 -4.30 12.74
CA ARG A 11 0.83 -3.92 12.45
C ARG A 11 0.90 -2.91 11.31
N ALA A 12 1.95 -2.10 11.32
CA ALA A 12 2.27 -1.18 10.24
C ALA A 12 3.16 -1.84 9.18
N ALA A 13 2.93 -1.54 7.91
CA ALA A 13 3.82 -1.89 6.80
C ALA A 13 4.05 -0.67 5.89
N VAL A 14 5.27 -0.52 5.41
CA VAL A 14 5.62 0.41 4.34
C VAL A 14 5.92 -0.41 3.10
N VAL A 15 5.30 -0.05 1.98
CA VAL A 15 5.52 -0.71 0.69
C VAL A 15 5.97 0.33 -0.31
N THR A 16 7.15 0.14 -0.89
CA THR A 16 7.70 1.01 -1.94
C THR A 16 7.34 0.47 -3.32
N GLY A 17 7.24 1.36 -4.31
CA GLY A 17 6.75 0.98 -5.65
C GLY A 17 5.29 0.50 -5.62
N ALA A 18 4.48 1.02 -4.70
CA ALA A 18 3.16 0.49 -4.38
C ALA A 18 2.07 0.90 -5.40
N ALA A 19 2.35 1.78 -6.36
CA ALA A 19 1.35 2.24 -7.32
C ALA A 19 0.98 1.17 -8.37
N SER A 20 1.88 0.22 -8.66
CA SER A 20 1.66 -0.77 -9.72
C SER A 20 2.30 -2.14 -9.47
N GLY A 21 2.02 -3.09 -10.36
CA GLY A 21 2.68 -4.40 -10.40
C GLY A 21 2.68 -5.16 -9.08
N ILE A 22 3.87 -5.66 -8.70
CA ILE A 22 4.08 -6.45 -7.49
C ILE A 22 3.86 -5.62 -6.24
N GLY A 23 4.36 -4.38 -6.18
CA GLY A 23 4.21 -3.53 -4.99
C GLY A 23 2.74 -3.28 -4.65
N ARG A 24 1.92 -3.00 -5.66
CA ARG A 24 0.46 -2.88 -5.48
C ARG A 24 -0.18 -4.17 -4.97
N ALA A 25 0.17 -5.32 -5.54
CA ALA A 25 -0.38 -6.60 -5.11
C ALA A 25 0.00 -6.93 -3.65
N VAL A 26 1.25 -6.64 -3.27
CA VAL A 26 1.75 -6.80 -1.90
C VAL A 26 1.01 -5.87 -0.93
N ALA A 27 0.90 -4.58 -1.27
CA ALA A 27 0.18 -3.61 -0.44
C ALA A 27 -1.28 -4.02 -0.21
N ALA A 28 -1.98 -4.47 -1.26
CA ALA A 28 -3.35 -4.99 -1.13
C ALA A 28 -3.42 -6.23 -0.22
N ARG A 29 -2.46 -7.15 -0.33
CA ARG A 29 -2.45 -8.37 0.47
C ARG A 29 -2.17 -8.10 1.96
N LEU A 30 -1.34 -7.12 2.27
CA LEU A 30 -1.03 -6.70 3.65
C LEU A 30 -2.22 -5.96 4.27
N GLU A 31 -2.88 -5.08 3.53
CA GLU A 31 -4.10 -4.40 3.97
C GLU A 31 -5.22 -5.42 4.25
N GLN A 32 -5.40 -6.42 3.38
CA GLN A 32 -6.32 -7.54 3.60
C GLN A 32 -5.96 -8.42 4.81
N ALA A 33 -4.68 -8.45 5.21
CA ALA A 33 -4.23 -9.11 6.44
C ALA A 33 -4.49 -8.25 7.71
N GLY A 34 -5.17 -7.11 7.56
CA GLY A 34 -5.47 -6.20 8.66
C GLY A 34 -4.28 -5.34 9.09
N MET A 35 -3.30 -5.12 8.21
CA MET A 35 -2.20 -4.20 8.48
C MET A 35 -2.55 -2.76 8.07
N SER A 36 -1.96 -1.81 8.77
CA SER A 36 -1.91 -0.40 8.36
C SER A 36 -0.80 -0.22 7.32
N VAL A 37 -1.16 0.01 6.06
CA VAL A 37 -0.19 0.09 4.95
C VAL A 37 0.05 1.53 4.52
N LEU A 38 1.33 1.92 4.42
CA LEU A 38 1.79 3.14 3.75
C LEU A 38 2.30 2.75 2.36
N ALA A 39 1.60 3.17 1.32
CA ALA A 39 1.93 2.92 -0.08
C ALA A 39 2.79 4.07 -0.61
N VAL A 40 4.09 3.82 -0.75
CA VAL A 40 5.08 4.80 -1.19
C VAL A 40 5.41 4.60 -2.65
N ASP A 41 5.33 5.66 -3.43
CA ASP A 41 5.72 5.65 -4.84
C ASP A 41 6.19 7.04 -5.29
N LEU A 42 6.91 7.10 -6.42
CA LEU A 42 7.22 8.36 -7.07
C LEU A 42 5.95 8.97 -7.66
N ASP A 43 5.05 8.15 -8.20
CA ASP A 43 3.73 8.56 -8.68
C ASP A 43 2.62 7.70 -8.05
N PRO A 44 2.16 8.06 -6.84
CA PRO A 44 1.23 7.22 -6.09
C PRO A 44 -0.17 7.16 -6.74
N ASP A 45 -0.80 5.98 -6.67
CA ASP A 45 -2.21 5.76 -7.02
C ASP A 45 -3.09 6.09 -5.79
N PRO A 46 -3.86 7.20 -5.77
CA PRO A 46 -4.73 7.54 -4.65
C PRO A 46 -5.87 6.53 -4.45
N GLU A 47 -6.19 5.79 -5.50
CA GLU A 47 -7.21 4.73 -5.53
C GLU A 47 -6.56 3.34 -5.37
N GLY A 48 -5.29 3.32 -4.94
CA GLY A 48 -4.52 2.12 -4.61
C GLY A 48 -4.78 1.64 -3.17
N PRO A 49 -4.21 0.48 -2.81
CA PRO A 49 -4.32 -0.06 -1.46
C PRO A 49 -3.50 0.74 -0.44
N GLY A 50 -4.00 0.88 0.79
CA GLY A 50 -3.32 1.62 1.85
C GLY A 50 -3.32 3.15 1.67
N ALA A 51 -2.55 3.84 2.51
CA ALA A 51 -2.39 5.28 2.46
C ALA A 51 -1.28 5.67 1.49
N SER A 52 -1.63 6.43 0.45
CA SER A 52 -0.68 6.89 -0.56
C SER A 52 0.31 7.94 -0.01
N HIS A 53 1.57 7.80 -0.38
CA HIS A 53 2.66 8.70 0.00
C HIS A 53 3.61 8.90 -1.19
N ARG A 54 3.84 10.15 -1.59
CA ARG A 54 4.79 10.46 -2.66
C ARG A 54 6.18 10.62 -2.05
N ALA A 55 7.14 9.83 -2.52
CA ALA A 55 8.55 10.02 -2.17
C ALA A 55 9.46 9.60 -3.32
N ASP A 56 10.46 10.41 -3.64
CA ASP A 56 11.58 9.99 -4.47
C ASP A 56 12.60 9.28 -3.58
N LEU A 57 12.64 7.95 -3.67
CA LEU A 57 13.49 7.12 -2.83
C LEU A 57 14.98 7.19 -3.22
N THR A 58 15.32 7.87 -4.32
CA THR A 58 16.71 8.17 -4.68
C THR A 58 17.28 9.33 -3.85
N GLU A 59 16.43 10.10 -3.16
CA GLU A 59 16.81 11.16 -2.23
C GLU A 59 16.83 10.64 -0.78
N PRO A 60 18.00 10.56 -0.12
CA PRO A 60 18.09 10.03 1.25
C PRO A 60 17.23 10.78 2.28
N ALA A 61 17.02 12.08 2.09
CA ALA A 61 16.18 12.89 2.97
C ALA A 61 14.68 12.51 2.88
N ALA A 62 14.20 12.11 1.69
CA ALA A 62 12.82 11.67 1.50
C ALA A 62 12.54 10.33 2.21
N ASN A 63 13.56 9.47 2.33
CA ASN A 63 13.44 8.18 3.02
C ASN A 63 13.14 8.33 4.52
N ALA A 64 13.69 9.37 5.18
CA ALA A 64 13.37 9.66 6.58
C ALA A 64 11.89 10.01 6.76
N GLY A 65 11.35 10.84 5.87
CA GLY A 65 9.93 11.22 5.88
C GLY A 65 8.97 10.04 5.72
N VAL A 66 9.36 9.01 4.97
CA VAL A 66 8.59 7.77 4.82
C VAL A 66 8.46 6.99 6.13
N VAL A 67 9.53 6.94 6.93
CA VAL A 67 9.53 6.24 8.21
C VAL A 67 8.67 6.98 9.24
N ASP A 68 8.73 8.31 9.23
CA ASP A 68 7.98 9.16 10.17
C ASP A 68 6.49 9.28 9.83
N ALA A 69 6.12 9.13 8.56
CA ALA A 69 4.76 9.36 8.06
C ALA A 69 3.68 8.48 8.70
N ARG A 70 4.07 7.39 9.38
CA ARG A 70 3.24 6.43 10.12
C ARG A 70 1.89 6.12 9.46
N PRO A 71 1.67 4.91 8.90
CA PRO A 71 0.42 4.62 8.25
C PRO A 71 -0.79 4.80 9.20
N PRO A 72 -1.91 5.34 8.69
CA PRO A 72 -3.09 5.57 9.50
C PRO A 72 -3.59 4.25 10.10
N ALA A 73 -4.27 4.33 11.25
CA ALA A 73 -4.89 3.17 11.87
C ALA A 73 -5.80 2.44 10.86
N VAL A 74 -5.75 1.10 10.88
CA VAL A 74 -6.48 0.22 9.96
C VAL A 74 -7.92 0.71 9.80
N ARG A 75 -8.26 1.21 8.62
CA ARG A 75 -9.65 1.49 8.26
C ARG A 75 -10.19 0.18 7.68
N THR A 76 -11.31 -0.30 8.21
CA THR A 76 -11.97 -1.49 7.67
C THR A 76 -12.21 -1.31 6.16
N PRO A 77 -11.93 -2.32 5.32
CA PRO A 77 -12.10 -2.19 3.88
C PRO A 77 -13.55 -1.82 3.54
N ARG A 78 -13.75 -0.80 2.69
CA ARG A 78 -15.06 -0.58 2.07
C ARG A 78 -15.34 -1.75 1.11
N PRO A 79 -16.50 -2.42 1.20
CA PRO A 79 -16.83 -3.47 0.25
C PRO A 79 -17.11 -2.85 -1.13
N GLY A 80 -16.31 -3.23 -2.13
CA GLY A 80 -16.67 -3.15 -3.55
C GLY A 80 -16.40 -1.82 -4.28
N GLY A 81 -15.19 -1.69 -4.83
CA GLY A 81 -14.92 -0.81 -5.99
C GLY A 81 -14.58 -1.66 -7.21
N SER A 82 -15.60 -2.11 -7.95
CA SER A 82 -15.41 -2.80 -9.24
C SER A 82 -14.74 -1.84 -10.23
N LYS A 83 -13.42 -1.94 -10.41
CA LYS A 83 -12.73 -1.33 -11.55
C LYS A 83 -13.04 -2.21 -12.78
N ARG A 84 -14.20 -1.98 -13.41
CA ARG A 84 -14.42 -2.40 -14.80
C ARG A 84 -13.28 -1.83 -15.64
N GLY A 85 -12.56 -2.71 -16.34
CA GLY A 85 -11.42 -2.36 -17.17
C GLY A 85 -11.79 -1.30 -18.20
N ASN A 86 -10.97 -0.26 -18.30
CA ASN A 86 -11.07 0.72 -19.38
C ASN A 86 -10.38 0.15 -20.63
N SER A 87 -11.07 -0.74 -21.34
CA SER A 87 -10.78 -1.05 -22.74
C SER A 87 -11.54 -0.06 -23.62
N ALA A 88 -11.01 1.15 -23.78
CA ALA A 88 -11.54 2.13 -24.72
C ALA A 88 -10.47 2.61 -25.70
N ARG A 89 -10.59 2.06 -26.92
CA ARG A 89 -10.40 2.71 -28.22
C ARG A 89 -9.06 3.41 -28.47
N ARG A 90 -8.17 2.72 -29.20
CA ARG A 90 -7.40 3.37 -30.26
C ARG A 90 -8.01 2.98 -31.60
N SER A 91 -8.55 3.99 -32.27
CA SER A 91 -8.84 4.00 -33.71
C SER A 91 -7.55 3.98 -34.52
#